data_AF-D3SL38-F1
#
_entry.id   AF-D3SL38-F1
#
_cell.length_a   1.000
_cell.length_b   1.000
_cell.length_c   1.000
_cell.angle_alpha   90.00
_cell.angle_beta   90.00
_cell.angle_gamma   90.00
#
_symmetry.space_group_name_H-M   'P 1'
#
loop_
_entity.id
_entity.type
_entity.pdbx_description
1 polymer ?
#
loop_
_entity_poly.entity_id
_entity_poly.type
_entity_poly.pdbx_seq_one_letter_code
_entity_poly.pdbx_strand_id
1 'polypeptide(L)'
;MGDFTKAGTDRGDLEKEVENLLISCKMILRMYTATVEDLTKEELENDLAEYKLQWEKHILPLVDRAKRTKRKDVVKMAEELQETFQKLLTLIEEKLHS
;
A
#
# COMPACT_ATOMS: atom_id res chain seq x y z
N MET A 1 9.14 -14.59 34.33
CA MET A 1 10.30 -13.96 33.69
C MET A 1 9.81 -13.48 32.33
N GLY A 2 9.61 -12.17 32.16
CA GLY A 2 8.96 -11.62 30.96
C GLY A 2 9.91 -11.67 29.77
N ASP A 3 9.48 -12.27 28.66
CA ASP A 3 10.18 -12.26 27.37
C ASP A 3 10.15 -10.84 26.77
N PHE A 4 11.07 -9.98 27.21
CA PHE A 4 11.24 -8.63 26.67
C PHE A 4 11.92 -8.61 25.28
N THR A 5 12.34 -9.76 24.75
CA THR A 5 13.06 -9.89 23.48
C THR A 5 12.16 -9.91 22.24
N LYS A 6 10.87 -10.29 22.36
CA LYS A 6 9.95 -10.33 21.19
C LYS A 6 9.44 -8.96 20.76
N ALA A 7 9.25 -8.04 21.70
CA ALA A 7 8.69 -6.71 21.43
C ALA A 7 9.58 -5.80 20.56
N GLY A 8 10.89 -6.09 20.46
CA GLY A 8 11.82 -5.39 19.57
C GLY A 8 11.80 -5.92 18.14
N THR A 9 11.67 -7.24 17.98
CA THR A 9 11.65 -7.92 16.67
C THR A 9 10.39 -7.58 15.88
N ASP A 10 9.21 -7.69 16.50
CA ASP A 10 7.92 -7.36 15.85
C ASP A 10 7.86 -5.90 15.34
N ARG A 11 8.61 -4.99 15.97
CA ARG A 11 8.67 -3.57 15.58
C ARG A 11 9.55 -3.33 14.36
N GLY A 12 10.68 -4.03 14.27
CA GLY A 12 11.56 -3.97 13.10
C GLY A 12 10.95 -4.67 11.88
N ASP A 13 10.16 -5.72 12.13
CA ASP A 13 9.45 -6.44 11.07
C ASP A 13 8.34 -5.58 10.45
N LEU A 14 7.57 -4.85 11.28
CA LEU A 14 6.53 -3.94 10.78
C LEU A 14 7.10 -2.80 9.94
N GLU A 15 8.22 -2.21 10.36
CA GLU A 15 8.88 -1.13 9.63
C GLU A 15 9.31 -1.60 8.23
N LYS A 16 9.97 -2.76 8.15
CA LYS A 16 10.36 -3.38 6.88
C LYS A 16 9.17 -3.79 6.03
N GLU A 17 8.10 -4.28 6.65
CA GLU A 17 6.85 -4.65 5.97
C GLU A 17 6.24 -3.42 5.26
N VAL A 18 6.13 -2.29 5.98
CA VAL A 18 5.64 -1.02 5.43
C VAL A 18 6.56 -0.50 4.33
N GLU A 19 7.87 -0.49 4.56
CA GLU A 19 8.86 -0.01 3.60
C GLU A 19 8.83 -0.82 2.28
N ASN A 20 8.88 -2.15 2.37
CA ASN A 20 8.84 -3.02 1.20
C ASN A 20 7.56 -2.82 0.39
N LEU A 21 6.42 -2.70 1.08
CA LEU A 21 5.14 -2.51 0.41
C LEU A 21 5.03 -1.12 -0.24
N LEU A 22 5.58 -0.08 0.41
CA LEU A 22 5.68 1.27 -0.16
C LEU A 22 6.52 1.28 -1.44
N ILE A 23 7.69 0.62 -1.42
CA ILE A 23 8.56 0.52 -2.60
C ILE A 23 7.83 -0.20 -3.73
N SER A 24 7.19 -1.34 -3.44
CA SER A 24 6.39 -2.09 -4.43
C SER A 24 5.28 -1.23 -5.02
N CYS A 25 4.51 -0.55 -4.16
CA CYS A 25 3.39 0.28 -4.59
C CYS A 25 3.82 1.45 -5.48
N LYS A 26 4.97 2.09 -5.17
CA LYS A 26 5.57 3.14 -6.02
C LYS A 26 5.97 2.60 -7.39
N MET A 27 6.53 1.39 -7.44
CA MET A 27 6.89 0.75 -8.71
C MET A 27 5.65 0.44 -9.54
N ILE A 28 4.60 -0.11 -8.93
CA ILE A 28 3.32 -0.40 -9.61
C ILE A 28 2.70 0.89 -10.14
N LEU A 29 2.58 1.93 -9.32
CA LEU A 29 2.05 3.23 -9.77
C LEU A 29 2.84 3.80 -10.95
N ARG A 30 4.17 3.71 -10.92
CA ARG A 30 5.01 4.15 -12.02
C ARG A 30 4.78 3.34 -13.30
N MET A 31 4.63 2.03 -13.19
CA MET A 31 4.32 1.17 -14.33
C MET A 31 2.95 1.51 -14.91
N TYR A 32 1.91 1.62 -14.07
CA TYR A 32 0.58 2.03 -14.53
C TYR A 32 0.60 3.39 -15.21
N THR A 33 1.25 4.38 -14.63
CA THR A 33 1.33 5.72 -15.24
C THR A 33 1.93 5.66 -16.67
N ALA A 34 2.79 4.67 -16.96
CA ALA A 34 3.39 4.50 -18.27
C ALA A 34 2.55 3.64 -19.25
N THR A 35 1.67 2.76 -18.76
CA THR A 35 0.99 1.75 -19.58
C THR A 35 -0.53 1.78 -19.50
N VAL A 36 -1.13 2.59 -18.62
CA VAL A 36 -2.58 2.64 -18.37
C VAL A 36 -3.38 3.04 -19.62
N GLU A 37 -2.75 3.73 -20.58
CA GLU A 37 -3.39 4.08 -21.84
C GLU A 37 -3.56 2.90 -22.80
N ASP A 38 -2.70 1.88 -22.67
CA ASP A 38 -2.70 0.68 -23.51
C ASP A 38 -3.59 -0.43 -22.98
N LEU A 39 -4.07 -0.30 -21.73
CA LEU A 39 -4.93 -1.29 -21.09
C LEU A 39 -6.37 -1.19 -21.60
N THR A 40 -6.98 -2.33 -21.84
CA THR A 40 -8.40 -2.43 -22.16
C THR A 40 -9.26 -2.15 -20.93
N LYS A 41 -10.53 -1.84 -21.16
CA LYS A 41 -11.51 -1.63 -20.10
C LYS A 41 -11.62 -2.85 -19.17
N GLU A 42 -11.64 -4.06 -19.73
CA GLU A 42 -11.74 -5.29 -18.94
C GLU A 42 -10.52 -5.50 -18.03
N GLU A 43 -9.31 -5.25 -18.55
CA GLU A 43 -8.07 -5.30 -17.76
C GLU A 43 -8.12 -4.29 -16.61
N LEU A 44 -8.50 -3.05 -16.89
CA LEU A 44 -8.61 -1.99 -15.87
C LEU A 44 -9.68 -2.32 -14.80
N GLU A 45 -10.82 -2.89 -15.18
CA GLU A 45 -11.88 -3.30 -14.23
C GLU A 45 -11.40 -4.42 -13.31
N ASN A 46 -10.71 -5.42 -13.87
CA ASN A 46 -10.13 -6.52 -13.09
C ASN A 46 -9.04 -6.01 -12.15
N ASP A 47 -8.12 -5.21 -12.64
CA ASP A 47 -7.04 -4.60 -11.86
C ASP A 47 -7.61 -3.74 -10.71
N LEU A 48 -8.62 -2.92 -10.99
CA LEU A 48 -9.26 -2.09 -9.98
C LEU A 48 -9.87 -2.94 -8.87
N ALA A 49 -10.54 -4.05 -9.22
CA ALA A 49 -11.13 -4.95 -8.25
C ALA A 49 -10.06 -5.62 -7.38
N GLU A 50 -8.96 -6.08 -7.97
CA GLU A 50 -7.84 -6.68 -7.24
C GLU A 50 -7.16 -5.67 -6.30
N TYR A 51 -6.86 -4.47 -6.77
CA TYR A 51 -6.24 -3.45 -5.93
C TYR A 51 -7.17 -2.96 -4.82
N LYS A 52 -8.48 -2.83 -5.06
CA LYS A 52 -9.45 -2.54 -3.99
C LYS A 52 -9.45 -3.62 -2.92
N LEU A 53 -9.39 -4.89 -3.33
CA LEU A 53 -9.30 -6.00 -2.40
C LEU A 53 -7.99 -5.95 -1.59
N GLN A 54 -6.88 -5.63 -2.24
CA GLN A 54 -5.58 -5.49 -1.59
C GLN A 54 -5.55 -4.31 -0.62
N TRP A 55 -6.19 -3.19 -0.98
CA TRP A 55 -6.35 -2.02 -0.13
C TRP A 55 -7.03 -2.38 1.20
N GLU A 56 -8.19 -3.04 1.12
CA GLU A 56 -8.99 -3.40 2.29
C GLU A 56 -8.32 -4.48 3.15
N LYS A 57 -7.73 -5.50 2.52
CA LYS A 57 -7.21 -6.67 3.24
C LYS A 57 -5.78 -6.50 3.74
N HIS A 58 -4.99 -5.66 3.10
CA HIS A 58 -3.55 -5.56 3.38
C HIS A 58 -3.13 -4.15 3.74
N ILE A 59 -3.48 -3.14 2.92
CA ILE A 59 -2.98 -1.77 3.12
C ILE A 59 -3.58 -1.15 4.39
N LEU A 60 -4.91 -1.11 4.50
CA LEU A 60 -5.57 -0.49 5.66
C LEU A 60 -5.17 -1.14 7.00
N PRO A 61 -5.18 -2.49 7.13
CA PRO A 61 -4.75 -3.13 8.38
C PRO A 61 -3.30 -2.86 8.73
N LEU A 62 -2.41 -2.78 7.75
CA LEU A 62 -0.99 -2.47 7.95
C LEU A 62 -0.81 -1.03 8.44
N VAL A 63 -1.50 -0.08 7.81
CA VAL A 63 -1.48 1.33 8.20
C VAL A 63 -2.01 1.52 9.61
N ASP A 64 -3.09 0.84 9.97
CA ASP A 64 -3.65 0.87 11.31
C ASP A 64 -2.69 0.26 12.35
N ARG A 65 -2.01 -0.85 12.01
CA ARG A 65 -0.95 -1.43 12.84
C ARG A 65 0.19 -0.43 13.05
N ALA A 66 0.64 0.24 11.99
CA ALA A 66 1.69 1.26 12.04
C ALA A 66 1.28 2.44 12.95
N LYS A 67 0.05 2.98 12.79
CA LYS A 67 -0.51 4.06 13.62
C LYS A 67 -0.53 3.71 15.11
N ARG A 68 -0.84 2.46 15.46
CA ARG A 68 -0.84 1.98 16.85
C ARG A 68 0.54 1.98 17.51
N THR A 69 1.63 1.94 16.75
CA THR A 69 2.99 1.93 17.31
C THR A 69 3.43 3.28 17.88
N LYS A 70 2.79 4.40 17.47
CA LYS A 70 3.17 5.78 17.79
C LYS A 70 4.61 6.16 17.39
N ARG A 71 5.27 5.35 16.55
CA ARG A 71 6.57 5.64 15.94
C ARG A 71 6.38 6.57 14.74
N LYS A 72 6.78 7.84 14.88
CA LYS A 72 6.49 8.89 13.88
C LYS A 72 7.03 8.56 12.48
N ASP A 73 8.20 7.94 12.41
CA ASP A 73 8.84 7.45 11.18
C ASP A 73 8.01 6.37 10.49
N VAL A 74 7.61 5.33 11.22
CA VAL A 74 6.79 4.23 10.67
C VAL A 74 5.38 4.72 10.28
N VAL A 75 4.79 5.59 11.10
CA VAL A 75 3.48 6.20 10.81
C VAL A 75 3.54 7.02 9.53
N LYS A 76 4.57 7.85 9.36
CA LYS A 76 4.75 8.64 8.14
C LYS A 76 4.89 7.76 6.90
N MET A 77 5.68 6.69 6.98
CA MET A 77 5.82 5.75 5.86
C MET A 77 4.51 5.04 5.53
N ALA A 78 3.72 4.68 6.55
CA ALA A 78 2.42 4.06 6.36
C ALA A 78 1.40 5.02 5.73
N GLU A 79 1.40 6.28 6.14
CA GLU A 79 0.57 7.32 5.51
C GLU A 79 0.98 7.55 4.05
N GLU A 80 2.28 7.57 3.76
CA GLU A 80 2.78 7.66 2.39
C GLU A 80 2.37 6.44 1.52
N LEU A 81 2.39 5.24 2.11
CA LEU A 81 1.88 4.03 1.46
C LEU A 81 0.40 4.15 1.16
N GLN A 82 -0.39 4.60 2.14
CA GLN A 82 -1.83 4.83 1.99
C GLN A 82 -2.10 5.80 0.82
N GLU A 83 -1.42 6.95 0.80
CA GLU A 83 -1.59 7.94 -0.27
C GLU A 83 -1.15 7.42 -1.64
N THR A 84 -0.02 6.69 -1.69
CA THR A 84 0.51 6.14 -2.96
C THR A 84 -0.44 5.12 -3.56
N PHE A 85 -0.98 4.22 -2.73
CA PHE A 85 -1.90 3.20 -3.20
C PHE A 85 -3.25 3.82 -3.60
N GLN A 86 -3.72 4.84 -2.88
CA GLN A 86 -4.93 5.56 -3.26
C GLN A 86 -4.78 6.27 -4.61
N LYS A 87 -3.61 6.85 -4.91
CA LYS A 87 -3.31 7.42 -6.24
C LYS A 87 -3.38 6.37 -7.35
N LEU A 88 -2.93 5.14 -7.10
CA LEU A 88 -3.05 4.03 -8.06
C LEU A 88 -4.52 3.73 -8.36
N LEU A 89 -5.35 3.60 -7.32
CA LEU A 89 -6.78 3.36 -7.51
C LEU A 89 -7.44 4.49 -8.30
N THR A 90 -7.16 5.75 -7.94
CA THR A 90 -7.71 6.92 -8.63
C THR A 90 -7.29 6.96 -10.10
N LEU A 91 -6.02 6.67 -10.42
CA LEU A 91 -5.55 6.63 -11.81
C LEU A 91 -6.33 5.61 -12.65
N ILE A 92 -6.59 4.43 -12.12
CA ILE A 92 -7.34 3.38 -12.81
C ILE A 92 -8.82 3.79 -12.96
N GLU A 93 -9.43 4.34 -11.91
CA GLU A 93 -10.81 4.85 -11.94
C GLU A 93 -11.01 5.99 -12.95
N GLU A 94 -10.08 6.95 -12.98
CA GLU A 94 -10.09 8.06 -13.94
C GLU A 94 -10.01 7.54 -15.39
N LYS A 95 -9.18 6.52 -15.64
CA LYS A 95 -9.08 5.91 -16.96
C LYS A 95 -10.35 5.18 -17.37
N LEU A 96 -10.99 4.45 -16.45
CA LEU A 96 -12.24 3.74 -16.73
C LEU A 96 -13.42 4.68 -17.05
N HIS A 97 -13.38 5.91 -16.55
CA HIS A 97 -14.43 6.91 -16.71
C HIS A 97 -14.12 7.99 -17.76
N SER A 98 -12.93 7.96 -18.38
CA SER A 98 -12.52 8.84 -19.49
C SER A 98 -12.93 8.26 -20.85
#